data_AF-A0A2N6JE67-F1
#
_entry.id   AF-A0A2N6JE67-F1
#
_cell.length_a   1.000
_cell.length_b   1.000
_cell.length_c   1.000
_cell.angle_alpha   90.00
_cell.angle_beta   90.00
_cell.angle_gamma   90.00
#
_symmetry.space_group_name_H-M   'P 1'
#
loop_
_entity.id
_entity.type
_entity.pdbx_description
1 polymer ?
#
loop_
_entity_poly.entity_id
_entity_poly.type
_entity_poly.pdbx_seq_one_letter_code
_entity_poly.pdbx_strand_id
1 'polypeptide(L)'
;MTDHSAQPPADPAAAAATPATPVSDLHELRDIIRRFSGERDWLRFHTSKNLVMALSVEVAELMEHFQWLPTGAMHELDDAAREGIRHEMADVLVYLIQLADHTGVDLRSAVLEKMELNRRKYPVELARGNARKYDVLAASAASAAADATGGEAGPAR
;
A
#
# COMPACT_ATOMS: atom_id res chain seq x y z
N MET A 1 -3.50 74.36 -12.87
CA MET A 1 -3.62 73.46 -14.03
C MET A 1 -2.90 72.19 -13.65
N THR A 2 -3.59 71.30 -12.93
CA THR A 2 -3.06 70.09 -12.32
C THR A 2 -3.10 68.96 -13.33
N ASP A 3 -1.95 68.39 -13.66
CA ASP A 3 -1.89 67.13 -14.42
C ASP A 3 -1.59 65.99 -13.44
N HIS A 4 -2.64 65.25 -13.08
CA HIS A 4 -2.56 63.99 -12.34
C HIS A 4 -2.54 62.86 -13.36
N SER A 5 -1.34 62.39 -13.71
CA SER A 5 -1.19 61.10 -14.38
C SER A 5 -1.55 59.99 -13.39
N ALA A 6 -2.78 59.47 -13.50
CA ALA A 6 -3.28 58.33 -12.75
C ALA A 6 -2.68 57.03 -13.33
N GLN A 7 -1.98 56.27 -12.49
CA GLN A 7 -1.62 54.88 -12.75
C GLN A 7 -2.90 54.02 -12.75
N PRO A 8 -3.10 53.11 -13.73
CA PRO A 8 -4.26 52.22 -13.70
C PRO A 8 -4.14 51.24 -12.52
N PRO A 9 -5.26 50.78 -11.94
CA PRO A 9 -5.24 49.81 -10.85
C PRO A 9 -4.65 48.48 -11.33
N ALA A 10 -3.77 47.89 -10.52
CA ALA A 10 -3.32 46.52 -10.73
C ALA A 10 -4.50 45.56 -10.49
N ASP A 11 -4.75 44.67 -11.45
CA ASP A 11 -5.73 43.58 -11.33
C ASP A 11 -5.44 42.73 -10.08
N PRO A 12 -6.37 42.59 -9.12
CA PRO A 12 -6.17 41.77 -7.93
C PRO A 12 -6.61 40.31 -8.15
N ALA A 13 -6.39 39.76 -9.34
CA ALA A 13 -6.90 38.43 -9.70
C ALA A 13 -5.91 37.62 -10.56
N ALA A 14 -4.70 37.43 -10.05
CA ALA A 14 -3.83 36.36 -10.52
C ALA A 14 -3.04 35.75 -9.36
N ALA A 15 -3.74 35.40 -8.27
CA ALA A 15 -3.25 34.35 -7.38
C ALA A 15 -3.33 33.05 -8.19
N ALA A 16 -2.22 32.69 -8.82
CA ALA A 16 -2.07 31.44 -9.54
C ALA A 16 -2.54 30.30 -8.63
N ALA A 17 -3.66 29.68 -8.98
CA ALA A 17 -4.14 28.49 -8.30
C ALA A 17 -3.03 27.45 -8.37
N THR A 18 -2.47 27.09 -7.21
CA THR A 18 -1.54 25.98 -7.07
C THR A 18 -2.15 24.78 -7.78
N PRO A 19 -1.46 24.10 -8.71
CA PRO A 19 -2.02 22.95 -9.39
C PRO A 19 -2.42 21.93 -8.32
N ALA A 20 -3.70 21.61 -8.25
CA ALA A 20 -4.21 20.60 -7.33
C ALA A 20 -3.49 19.28 -7.64
N THR A 21 -2.85 18.69 -6.63
CA THR A 21 -2.24 17.38 -6.73
C THR A 21 -3.29 16.40 -7.26
N PRO A 22 -2.99 15.59 -8.30
CA PRO A 22 -3.95 14.63 -8.83
C PRO A 22 -4.44 13.72 -7.71
N VAL A 23 -5.76 13.61 -7.58
CA VAL A 23 -6.40 12.75 -6.58
C VAL A 23 -6.05 11.30 -6.92
N SER A 24 -5.46 10.59 -5.96
CA SER A 24 -5.19 9.16 -6.09
C SER A 24 -6.49 8.38 -6.05
N ASP A 25 -6.56 7.24 -6.73
CA ASP A 25 -7.66 6.27 -6.66
C ASP A 25 -8.06 5.92 -5.21
N LEU A 26 -7.07 5.67 -4.32
CA LEU A 26 -7.33 5.46 -2.89
C LEU A 26 -8.02 6.64 -2.18
N HIS A 27 -7.78 7.89 -2.59
CA HIS A 27 -8.47 9.05 -2.01
C HIS A 27 -9.90 9.15 -2.52
N GLU A 28 -10.14 8.80 -3.78
CA GLU A 28 -11.48 8.71 -4.35
C GLU A 28 -12.31 7.63 -3.62
N LEU A 29 -11.76 6.43 -3.48
CA LEU A 29 -12.41 5.34 -2.72
C LEU A 29 -12.69 5.74 -1.27
N ARG A 30 -11.74 6.38 -0.59
CA ARG A 30 -11.94 6.91 0.76
C ARG A 30 -13.14 7.85 0.82
N ASP A 31 -13.26 8.77 -0.13
CA ASP A 31 -14.33 9.76 -0.12
C ASP A 31 -15.71 9.14 -0.46
N ILE A 32 -15.75 8.12 -1.33
CA ILE A 32 -16.95 7.30 -1.58
C ILE A 32 -17.38 6.58 -0.30
N ILE A 33 -16.46 5.89 0.37
CA ILE A 33 -16.74 5.13 1.60
C ILE A 33 -17.16 6.07 2.73
N ARG A 34 -16.46 7.20 2.91
CA ARG A 34 -16.79 8.18 3.95
C ARG A 34 -18.19 8.75 3.75
N ARG A 35 -18.58 9.03 2.50
CA ARG A 35 -19.94 9.48 2.17
C ARG A 35 -20.96 8.41 2.53
N PHE A 36 -20.74 7.17 2.08
CA PHE A 36 -21.63 6.04 2.36
C PHE A 36 -21.87 5.84 3.87
N SER A 37 -20.79 5.87 4.66
CA SER A 37 -20.87 5.70 6.12
C SER A 37 -21.45 6.94 6.83
N GLY A 38 -21.19 8.14 6.30
CA GLY A 38 -21.75 9.39 6.80
C GLY A 38 -23.27 9.48 6.63
N GLU A 39 -23.80 9.06 5.47
CA GLU A 39 -25.24 9.00 5.18
C GLU A 39 -26.02 8.10 6.15
N ARG A 40 -25.33 7.16 6.81
CA ARG A 40 -25.92 6.17 7.72
C ARG A 40 -25.64 6.47 9.20
N ASP A 41 -24.98 7.59 9.51
CA ASP A 41 -24.48 7.90 10.86
C ASP A 41 -23.57 6.80 11.42
N TRP A 42 -22.82 6.10 10.56
CA TRP A 42 -21.97 4.98 10.98
C TRP A 42 -20.59 5.41 11.46
N LEU A 43 -20.16 6.63 11.12
CA LEU A 43 -18.86 7.17 11.53
C LEU A 43 -18.65 7.13 13.04
N ARG A 44 -19.73 7.21 13.84
CA ARG A 44 -19.69 7.07 15.31
C ARG A 44 -19.21 5.69 15.81
N PHE A 45 -19.35 4.65 15.00
CA PHE A 45 -18.92 3.28 15.33
C PHE A 45 -17.49 3.00 14.86
N HIS A 46 -16.90 3.87 14.05
CA HIS A 46 -15.58 3.72 13.46
C HIS A 46 -14.47 4.09 14.45
N THR A 47 -14.41 3.41 15.58
CA THR A 47 -13.21 3.49 16.43
C THR A 47 -12.10 2.65 15.81
N SER A 48 -10.82 3.03 16.02
CA SER A 48 -9.66 2.24 15.56
C SER A 48 -9.77 0.76 15.93
N LYS A 49 -10.24 0.46 17.16
CA LYS A 49 -10.51 -0.91 17.63
C LYS A 49 -11.56 -1.61 16.76
N ASN A 50 -12.70 -0.98 16.52
CA ASN A 50 -13.77 -1.62 15.76
C ASN A 50 -13.36 -1.85 14.30
N LEU A 51 -12.66 -0.89 13.70
CA LEU A 51 -12.20 -0.98 12.32
C LEU A 51 -11.16 -2.09 12.13
N VAL A 52 -10.19 -2.24 13.05
CA VAL A 52 -9.20 -3.33 12.95
C VAL A 52 -9.84 -4.70 13.21
N MET A 53 -10.84 -4.77 14.09
CA MET A 53 -11.61 -6.00 14.31
C MET A 53 -12.42 -6.39 13.06
N ALA A 54 -13.13 -5.44 12.45
CA ALA A 54 -13.87 -5.68 11.21
C ALA A 54 -12.92 -6.11 10.08
N LEU A 55 -11.80 -5.41 9.89
CA LEU A 55 -10.75 -5.81 8.95
C LEU A 55 -10.30 -7.27 9.16
N SER A 56 -10.13 -7.71 10.41
CA SER A 56 -9.74 -9.08 10.69
C SER A 56 -10.81 -10.12 10.35
N VAL A 57 -12.09 -9.74 10.44
CA VAL A 57 -13.23 -10.59 10.04
C VAL A 57 -13.24 -10.75 8.52
N GLU A 58 -13.16 -9.67 7.75
CA GLU A 58 -13.14 -9.76 6.27
C GLU A 58 -11.94 -10.57 5.75
N VAL A 59 -10.79 -10.47 6.42
CA VAL A 59 -9.62 -11.32 6.09
C VAL A 59 -9.93 -12.80 6.37
N ALA A 60 -10.65 -13.10 7.45
CA ALA A 60 -11.07 -14.47 7.73
C ALA A 60 -12.08 -14.98 6.70
N GLU A 61 -13.07 -14.17 6.31
CA GLU A 61 -14.05 -14.49 5.26
C GLU A 61 -13.35 -14.73 3.91
N LEU A 62 -12.37 -13.89 3.55
CA LEU A 62 -11.51 -14.13 2.37
C LEU A 62 -10.76 -15.46 2.47
N MET A 63 -10.24 -15.82 3.65
CA MET A 63 -9.52 -17.07 3.86
C MET A 63 -10.42 -18.31 3.73
N GLU A 64 -11.72 -18.22 4.05
CA GLU A 64 -12.65 -19.34 3.98
C GLU A 64 -12.77 -19.93 2.56
N HIS A 65 -12.61 -19.11 1.52
CA HIS A 65 -12.60 -19.57 0.14
C HIS A 65 -11.42 -20.47 -0.21
N PHE A 66 -10.32 -20.40 0.55
CA PHE A 66 -9.09 -21.15 0.28
C PHE A 66 -8.86 -22.31 1.25
N GLN A 67 -9.56 -22.35 2.39
CA GLN A 67 -9.20 -23.19 3.53
C GLN A 67 -9.15 -24.71 3.23
N TRP A 68 -9.92 -25.20 2.25
CA TRP A 68 -9.98 -26.61 1.87
C TRP A 68 -9.35 -26.92 0.50
N LEU A 69 -8.72 -25.92 -0.12
CA LEU A 69 -8.11 -26.08 -1.43
C LEU A 69 -6.74 -26.74 -1.32
N PRO A 70 -6.40 -27.71 -2.20
CA PRO A 70 -5.07 -28.31 -2.21
C PRO A 70 -3.95 -27.29 -2.44
N THR A 71 -4.14 -26.33 -3.35
CA THR A 71 -3.12 -25.33 -3.67
C THR A 71 -3.64 -23.90 -3.68
N GLY A 72 -4.95 -23.69 -3.76
CA GLY A 72 -5.54 -22.36 -3.92
C GLY A 72 -5.43 -21.82 -5.35
N ALA A 73 -5.11 -22.69 -6.31
CA ALA A 73 -5.04 -22.31 -7.71
C ALA A 73 -6.42 -21.97 -8.27
N MET A 74 -6.48 -21.02 -9.19
CA MET A 74 -7.75 -20.52 -9.72
C MET A 74 -8.62 -21.61 -10.38
N HIS A 75 -8.02 -22.65 -10.94
CA HIS A 75 -8.77 -23.76 -11.54
C HIS A 75 -9.48 -24.67 -10.50
N GLU A 76 -9.13 -24.56 -9.22
CA GLU A 76 -9.76 -25.29 -8.11
C GLU A 76 -11.04 -24.60 -7.61
N LEU A 77 -11.28 -23.35 -8.03
CA LEU A 77 -12.44 -22.54 -7.64
C LEU A 77 -13.57 -22.67 -8.66
N ASP A 78 -14.81 -22.66 -8.18
CA ASP A 78 -15.98 -22.40 -9.02
C ASP A 78 -16.25 -20.89 -9.15
N ASP A 79 -17.27 -20.53 -9.93
CA ASP A 79 -17.56 -19.11 -10.21
C ASP A 79 -18.15 -18.38 -9.00
N ALA A 80 -18.84 -19.10 -8.11
CA ALA A 80 -19.36 -18.52 -6.88
C ALA A 80 -18.23 -18.17 -5.91
N ALA A 81 -17.25 -19.06 -5.75
CA ALA A 81 -16.08 -18.83 -4.92
C ALA A 81 -15.20 -17.70 -5.49
N ARG A 82 -15.04 -17.61 -6.82
CA ARG A 82 -14.34 -16.47 -7.46
C ARG A 82 -15.01 -15.13 -7.16
N GLU A 83 -16.34 -15.09 -7.24
CA GLU A 83 -17.09 -13.87 -6.94
C GLU A 83 -17.02 -13.50 -5.46
N GLY A 84 -17.12 -14.49 -4.57
CA GLY A 84 -16.91 -14.29 -3.12
C GLY A 84 -15.53 -13.71 -2.83
N ILE A 85 -14.45 -14.30 -3.35
CA ILE A 85 -13.09 -13.77 -3.23
C ILE A 85 -13.02 -12.30 -3.69
N ARG A 86 -13.66 -11.96 -4.80
CA ARG A 86 -13.67 -10.59 -5.33
C ARG A 86 -14.32 -9.62 -4.34
N HIS A 87 -15.40 -10.02 -3.70
CA HIS A 87 -16.10 -9.23 -2.68
C HIS A 87 -15.28 -9.11 -1.40
N GLU A 88 -14.78 -10.21 -0.84
CA GLU A 88 -14.01 -10.17 0.40
C GLU A 88 -12.70 -9.40 0.26
N MET A 89 -12.03 -9.48 -0.91
CA MET A 89 -10.89 -8.61 -1.19
C MET A 89 -11.26 -7.12 -1.18
N ALA A 90 -12.46 -6.77 -1.65
CA ALA A 90 -12.95 -5.39 -1.61
C ALA A 90 -13.28 -4.96 -0.17
N ASP A 91 -13.90 -5.82 0.64
CA ASP A 91 -14.24 -5.51 2.03
C ASP A 91 -12.99 -5.35 2.91
N VAL A 92 -11.97 -6.19 2.72
CA VAL A 92 -10.64 -6.00 3.32
C VAL A 92 -10.07 -4.61 2.97
N LEU A 93 -10.14 -4.21 1.70
CA LEU A 93 -9.65 -2.91 1.27
C LEU A 93 -10.48 -1.75 1.88
N VAL A 94 -11.80 -1.89 1.92
CA VAL A 94 -12.73 -0.89 2.48
C VAL A 94 -12.41 -0.64 3.94
N TYR A 95 -12.25 -1.67 4.77
CA TYR A 95 -11.91 -1.47 6.17
C TYR A 95 -10.48 -0.96 6.39
N LEU A 96 -9.52 -1.35 5.54
CA LEU A 96 -8.17 -0.77 5.60
C LEU A 96 -8.18 0.74 5.26
N ILE A 97 -8.95 1.15 4.25
CA ILE A 97 -9.11 2.57 3.89
C ILE A 97 -9.81 3.33 5.02
N GLN A 98 -10.87 2.78 5.62
CA GLN A 98 -11.56 3.43 6.75
C GLN A 98 -10.65 3.56 7.98
N LEU A 99 -9.83 2.54 8.26
CA LEU A 99 -8.84 2.59 9.34
C LEU A 99 -7.78 3.66 9.07
N ALA A 100 -7.26 3.72 7.85
CA ALA A 100 -6.30 4.75 7.44
C ALA A 100 -6.91 6.16 7.55
N ASP A 101 -8.15 6.34 7.11
CA ASP A 101 -8.87 7.61 7.22
C ASP A 101 -9.05 8.04 8.68
N HIS A 102 -9.52 7.11 9.53
CA HIS A 102 -9.74 7.37 10.95
C HIS A 102 -8.43 7.68 11.72
N THR A 103 -7.30 7.13 11.27
CA THR A 103 -5.99 7.31 11.92
C THR A 103 -5.12 8.40 11.27
N GLY A 104 -5.60 9.03 10.19
CA GLY A 104 -4.86 10.08 9.48
C GLY A 104 -3.66 9.57 8.66
N VAL A 105 -3.67 8.28 8.28
CA VAL A 105 -2.61 7.68 7.47
C VAL A 105 -2.91 7.87 5.98
N ASP A 106 -1.98 8.51 5.26
CA ASP A 106 -1.97 8.46 3.79
C ASP A 106 -1.46 7.09 3.34
N LEU A 107 -2.39 6.19 3.01
CA LEU A 107 -2.09 4.82 2.64
C LEU A 107 -1.23 4.71 1.38
N ARG A 108 -1.41 5.60 0.40
CA ARG A 108 -0.60 5.60 -0.83
C ARG A 108 0.85 5.92 -0.48
N SER A 109 1.06 7.01 0.27
CA SER A 109 2.39 7.44 0.67
C SER A 109 3.07 6.38 1.55
N ALA A 110 2.33 5.78 2.48
CA ALA A 110 2.83 4.68 3.33
C ALA A 110 3.27 3.45 2.51
N VAL A 111 2.51 3.06 1.47
CA VAL A 111 2.90 1.97 0.57
C VAL A 111 4.18 2.32 -0.20
N LEU A 112 4.29 3.53 -0.76
CA LEU A 112 5.47 3.95 -1.51
C LEU A 112 6.74 3.94 -0.64
N GLU A 113 6.64 4.47 0.58
CA GLU A 113 7.72 4.41 1.58
C GLU A 113 8.08 2.95 1.88
N LYS A 114 7.08 2.12 2.17
CA LYS A 114 7.30 0.71 2.51
C LYS A 114 7.95 -0.07 1.39
N MET A 115 7.61 0.21 0.13
CA MET A 115 8.21 -0.44 -1.03
C MET A 115 9.67 -0.07 -1.22
N GLU A 116 10.07 1.17 -0.94
CA GLU A 116 11.48 1.57 -0.94
C GLU A 116 12.27 0.87 0.18
N LEU A 117 11.68 0.78 1.38
CA LEU A 117 12.27 0.00 2.47
C LEU A 117 12.41 -1.48 2.11
N ASN A 118 11.38 -2.07 1.48
CA ASN A 118 11.41 -3.47 1.06
C ASN A 118 12.46 -3.73 -0.04
N ARG A 119 12.64 -2.79 -0.98
CA ARG A 119 13.68 -2.89 -2.02
C ARG A 119 15.09 -2.95 -1.43
N ARG A 120 15.36 -2.13 -0.41
CA ARG A 120 16.64 -2.16 0.32
C ARG A 120 16.81 -3.46 1.12
N LYS A 121 15.71 -3.95 1.69
CA LYS A 121 15.67 -5.17 2.52
C LYS A 121 15.82 -6.46 1.70
N TYR A 122 15.37 -6.45 0.45
CA TYR A 122 15.40 -7.60 -0.46
C TYR A 122 15.96 -7.19 -1.84
N PRO A 123 17.29 -7.00 -1.97
CA PRO A 123 17.93 -6.76 -3.26
C PRO A 123 17.65 -7.89 -4.25
N VAL A 124 17.47 -7.57 -5.54
CA VAL A 124 17.05 -8.53 -6.57
C VAL A 124 18.05 -9.68 -6.70
N GLU A 125 19.33 -9.36 -6.61
CA GLU A 125 20.48 -10.25 -6.73
C GLU A 125 20.47 -11.34 -5.66
N LEU A 126 19.87 -11.07 -4.50
CA LEU A 126 19.81 -11.97 -3.36
C LEU A 126 18.44 -12.63 -3.20
N ALA A 127 17.36 -11.95 -3.60
CA ALA A 127 15.99 -12.37 -3.34
C ALA A 127 15.30 -13.07 -4.53
N ARG A 128 15.86 -13.02 -5.75
CA ARG A 128 15.23 -13.64 -6.93
C ARG A 128 15.06 -15.15 -6.74
N GLY A 129 13.79 -15.61 -6.73
CA GLY A 129 13.45 -17.02 -6.53
C GLY A 129 13.63 -17.52 -5.09
N ASN A 130 13.88 -16.64 -4.12
CA ASN A 130 14.17 -17.01 -2.74
C ASN A 130 13.30 -16.20 -1.75
N ALA A 131 12.31 -16.86 -1.15
CA ALA A 131 11.38 -16.25 -0.20
C ALA A 131 11.87 -16.25 1.27
N ARG A 132 13.14 -16.63 1.51
CA ARG A 132 13.70 -16.62 2.87
C ARG A 132 13.80 -15.19 3.40
N LYS A 133 13.71 -15.04 4.72
CA LYS A 133 13.89 -13.74 5.37
C LYS A 133 15.28 -13.15 5.04
N TYR A 134 15.32 -11.84 4.87
CA TYR A 134 16.50 -11.04 4.54
C TYR A 134 17.75 -11.32 5.40
N ASP A 135 17.60 -11.58 6.70
CA ASP A 135 18.73 -11.93 7.58
C ASP A 135 19.46 -13.19 7.08
N VAL A 136 18.72 -14.13 6.51
CA VAL A 136 19.26 -15.37 5.93
C VAL A 136 19.87 -15.12 4.55
N LEU A 137 19.35 -14.16 3.78
CA LEU A 137 19.90 -13.78 2.48
C LEU A 137 21.26 -13.08 2.60
N ALA A 138 21.39 -12.16 3.56
CA ALA A 138 22.64 -11.45 3.82
C ALA A 138 23.75 -12.40 4.30
N ALA A 139 23.42 -13.35 5.19
CA ALA A 139 24.36 -14.37 5.66
C ALA A 139 24.80 -15.33 4.53
N SER A 140 23.87 -15.72 3.64
CA SER A 140 24.17 -16.60 2.50
C SER A 140 25.08 -15.91 1.47
N ALA A 141 24.89 -14.61 1.23
CA ALA A 141 25.72 -13.81 0.34
C ALA A 141 27.15 -13.62 0.91
N ALA A 142 27.27 -13.34 2.20
CA ALA A 142 28.55 -13.18 2.87
C ALA A 142 29.36 -14.50 2.88
N SER A 143 28.71 -15.64 3.08
CA SER A 143 29.34 -16.97 3.00
C SER A 143 29.81 -17.28 1.57
N ALA A 144 28.98 -17.04 0.56
CA ALA A 144 29.34 -17.28 -0.84
C ALA A 144 30.50 -16.38 -1.31
N ALA A 145 30.56 -15.13 -0.84
CA ALA A 145 31.66 -14.22 -1.13
C ALA A 145 32.97 -14.65 -0.45
N ALA A 146 32.91 -15.15 0.79
CA ALA A 146 34.07 -15.66 1.50
C ALA A 146 34.66 -16.91 0.82
N ASP A 147 33.80 -17.84 0.37
CA ASP A 147 34.21 -19.05 -0.35
C ASP A 147 34.83 -18.73 -1.72
N ALA A 148 34.32 -17.70 -2.42
CA ALA A 148 34.87 -17.26 -3.71
C ALA A 148 36.27 -16.61 -3.59
N THR A 149 36.61 -16.03 -2.43
CA THR A 149 37.92 -15.39 -2.20
C THR A 149 39.01 -16.33 -1.66
N GLY A 150 38.65 -17.56 -1.25
CA GLY A 150 39.59 -18.54 -0.68
C GLY A 150 40.29 -19.46 -1.68
N GLY A 151 40.11 -19.26 -2.99
CA GLY A 151 40.44 -20.23 -4.04
C GLY A 151 41.80 -20.12 -4.76
N GLU A 152 42.69 -19.17 -4.40
CA GLU A 152 44.04 -19.07 -5.00
C GLU A 152 45.12 -18.92 -3.93
N ALA A 153 45.63 -20.05 -3.43
CA ALA A 153 46.98 -20.18 -2.88
C ALA A 153 47.39 -21.65 -2.85
N GLY A 154 47.61 -22.24 -4.04
CA GLY A 154 48.31 -23.51 -4.13
C GLY A 154 49.79 -23.32 -3.75
N PRO A 155 50.36 -24.10 -2.82
CA PRO A 155 51.76 -23.96 -2.51
C PRO A 155 52.59 -24.55 -3.66
N ALA A 156 53.40 -23.70 -4.29
CA ALA A 156 54.50 -24.17 -5.11
C ALA A 156 55.61 -24.71 -4.19
N ARG A 157 55.73 -26.04 -4.09
CA ARG A 157 56.99 -26.81 -4.12
C ARG A 157 56.76 -28.29 -3.83
#